data_AF-A0A1X9SY98-F1
#
_entry.id   AF-A0A1X9SY98-F1
#
_cell.length_a   1.000
_cell.length_b   1.000
_cell.length_c   1.000
_cell.angle_alpha   90.00
_cell.angle_beta   90.00
_cell.angle_gamma   90.00
#
_symmetry.space_group_name_H-M   'P 1'
#
loop_
_entity.id
_entity.type
_entity.pdbx_description
1 polymer ?
#
loop_
_entity_poly.entity_id
_entity_poly.type
_entity_poly.pdbx_seq_one_letter_code
_entity_poly.pdbx_strand_id
1 'polypeptide(L)'
;MHSRLLKLTEIIKSQGYENICFFQPVHAITGATTCKVQMAEYLANNTNLNIYFCDLIDGHPRTLIKNIKNINFIPYDPNSELFPLNKKCVIFATSTRVILLKNMHKDNKIIFWHNETNPCAWDLLFLNNETLKFFNLIKHSRAIMFHDWSSMDSINRYSNANIYNNDFYYLTVPNKTLKAPKELLDIDYINIGFLSRLSADKIQSLFYLAKNLYEINISKKIRLHIIGDGVYRKKVEQELMKYGDKIDILYTGSIAYNQLDEYLINNIDLLYGVGTCVIEASALRIPSAVLLMNTNEIQDNQVYWYFDTNCYCTGITVDQKKDFNIKYISIANSVETILLKNGKRNIGNKCYQYYKNNHGNINKLASIFLEQIINSSLTFDKLKRVIRYTPYSLIKVIRLSILGLKLFKKIDFVVRTDFYIFGIRYFRINRRNGINKYYLFGIKIISYKEYIPYKFPNSMGKKVHYANKKI
;
A
#
# COMPACT_ATOMS: atom_id res chain seq x y z
N MET A 1 -8.27 8.28 -27.35
CA MET A 1 -7.89 7.84 -25.98
C MET A 1 -8.61 8.65 -24.90
N HIS A 2 -8.56 10.00 -24.91
CA HIS A 2 -9.39 10.82 -24.02
C HIS A 2 -10.90 10.49 -24.14
N SER A 3 -11.36 10.19 -25.35
CA SER A 3 -12.71 9.69 -25.64
C SER A 3 -13.11 8.42 -24.88
N ARG A 4 -12.18 7.52 -24.54
CA ARG A 4 -12.48 6.28 -23.78
C ARG A 4 -12.80 6.60 -22.32
N LEU A 5 -11.99 7.45 -21.69
CA LEU A 5 -12.20 7.84 -20.28
C LEU A 5 -13.53 8.55 -20.09
N LEU A 6 -13.89 9.44 -21.02
CA LEU A 6 -15.19 10.11 -21.00
C LEU A 6 -16.34 9.09 -21.15
N LYS A 7 -16.24 8.16 -22.12
CA LYS A 7 -17.26 7.10 -22.27
C LYS A 7 -17.42 6.25 -21.01
N LEU A 8 -16.33 5.81 -20.39
CA LEU A 8 -16.36 5.05 -19.13
C LEU A 8 -17.00 5.86 -18.01
N THR A 9 -16.69 7.15 -17.95
CA THR A 9 -17.24 8.07 -16.96
C THR A 9 -18.76 8.23 -17.11
N GLU A 10 -19.26 8.38 -18.34
CA GLU A 10 -20.71 8.48 -18.58
C GLU A 10 -21.43 7.19 -18.20
N ILE A 11 -20.81 6.02 -18.36
CA ILE A 11 -21.37 4.73 -17.88
C ILE A 11 -21.41 4.70 -16.34
N ILE A 12 -20.39 5.20 -15.66
CA ILE A 12 -20.39 5.27 -14.19
C ILE A 12 -21.47 6.23 -13.68
N LYS A 13 -21.66 7.37 -14.36
CA LYS A 13 -22.72 8.34 -14.07
C LYS A 13 -24.11 7.75 -14.31
N SER A 14 -24.32 6.99 -15.38
CA SER A 14 -25.60 6.32 -15.63
C SER A 14 -25.94 5.24 -14.59
N GLN A 15 -24.94 4.68 -13.89
CA GLN A 15 -25.14 3.84 -12.70
C GLN A 15 -25.48 4.64 -11.41
N GLY A 16 -25.57 5.97 -11.52
CA GLY A 16 -25.87 6.90 -10.44
C GLY A 16 -24.68 7.21 -9.53
N TYR A 17 -23.44 7.15 -10.05
CA TYR A 17 -22.23 7.53 -9.32
C TYR A 17 -21.55 8.71 -9.99
N GLU A 18 -21.60 9.88 -9.37
CA GLU A 18 -20.86 11.08 -9.82
C GLU A 18 -19.59 11.33 -9.01
N ASN A 19 -19.43 10.63 -7.88
CA ASN A 19 -18.41 10.89 -6.88
C ASN A 19 -17.49 9.69 -6.71
N ILE A 20 -16.18 9.89 -6.77
CA ILE A 20 -15.17 8.89 -6.39
C ILE A 20 -14.38 9.43 -5.19
N CYS A 21 -14.28 8.65 -4.12
CA CYS A 21 -13.49 8.96 -2.95
C CYS A 21 -12.33 7.98 -2.79
N PHE A 22 -11.10 8.49 -2.85
CA PHE A 22 -9.89 7.76 -2.47
C PHE A 22 -9.77 7.75 -0.95
N PHE A 23 -9.89 6.57 -0.33
CA PHE A 23 -9.84 6.40 1.12
C PHE A 23 -8.45 5.91 1.56
N GLN A 24 -7.73 6.76 2.29
CA GLN A 24 -6.33 6.52 2.66
C GLN A 24 -5.95 7.19 4.00
N PRO A 25 -6.62 6.90 5.15
CA PRO A 25 -6.24 7.47 6.44
C PRO A 25 -4.86 6.95 6.91
N VAL A 26 -3.80 7.72 6.66
CA VAL A 26 -2.41 7.30 6.94
C VAL A 26 -1.46 8.48 7.22
N HIS A 27 -0.58 8.32 8.22
CA HIS A 27 0.54 9.25 8.43
C HIS A 27 1.80 8.83 7.64
N ALA A 28 1.91 7.54 7.30
CA ALA A 28 3.10 6.98 6.67
C ALA A 28 3.28 7.45 5.21
N ILE A 29 4.50 7.84 4.88
CA ILE A 29 4.97 8.10 3.51
C ILE A 29 5.20 6.75 2.83
N THR A 30 4.38 6.41 1.84
CA THR A 30 4.48 5.13 1.12
C THR A 30 4.21 5.31 -0.38
N GLY A 31 4.83 4.46 -1.21
CA GLY A 31 4.56 4.45 -2.65
C GLY A 31 3.08 4.17 -2.98
N ALA A 32 2.38 3.43 -2.12
CA ALA A 32 0.95 3.19 -2.27
C ALA A 32 0.12 4.48 -2.18
N THR A 33 0.52 5.39 -1.28
CA THR A 33 -0.10 6.70 -1.11
C THR A 33 0.09 7.57 -2.34
N THR A 34 1.32 7.63 -2.87
CA THR A 34 1.65 8.34 -4.11
C THR A 34 0.81 7.84 -5.29
N CYS A 35 0.61 6.53 -5.41
CA CYS A 35 -0.19 5.94 -6.48
C CYS A 35 -1.66 6.40 -6.46
N LYS A 36 -2.28 6.44 -5.26
CA LYS A 36 -3.66 6.95 -5.12
C LYS A 36 -3.75 8.44 -5.44
N VAL A 37 -2.79 9.24 -4.98
CA VAL A 37 -2.74 10.68 -5.26
C VAL A 37 -2.62 10.93 -6.77
N GLN A 38 -1.70 10.25 -7.45
CA GLN A 38 -1.52 10.38 -8.90
C GLN A 38 -2.80 10.03 -9.67
N MET A 39 -3.50 8.96 -9.28
CA MET A 39 -4.77 8.60 -9.91
C MET A 39 -5.87 9.62 -9.64
N ALA A 40 -5.98 10.12 -8.40
CA ALA A 40 -6.95 11.14 -8.04
C ALA A 40 -6.75 12.42 -8.87
N GLU A 41 -5.52 12.92 -8.95
CA GLU A 41 -5.17 14.08 -9.79
C GLU A 41 -5.44 13.81 -11.27
N TYR A 42 -5.08 12.62 -11.75
CA TYR A 42 -5.29 12.24 -13.14
C TYR A 42 -6.77 12.23 -13.51
N LEU A 43 -7.63 11.60 -12.70
CA LEU A 43 -9.07 11.56 -12.95
C LEU A 43 -9.70 12.94 -12.82
N ALA A 44 -9.29 13.73 -11.82
CA ALA A 44 -9.82 15.08 -11.61
C ALA A 44 -9.55 16.02 -12.80
N ASN A 45 -8.42 15.82 -13.49
CA ASN A 45 -8.04 16.64 -14.64
C ASN A 45 -8.55 16.09 -15.99
N ASN A 46 -8.98 14.83 -16.06
CA ASN A 46 -9.30 14.15 -17.32
C ASN A 46 -10.72 13.58 -17.39
N THR A 47 -11.55 13.80 -16.37
CA THR A 47 -12.94 13.34 -16.32
C THR A 47 -13.83 14.44 -15.75
N ASN A 48 -15.15 14.28 -15.87
CA ASN A 48 -16.17 15.14 -15.28
C ASN A 48 -16.74 14.55 -13.96
N LEU A 49 -15.97 13.71 -13.27
CA LEU A 49 -16.33 13.13 -11.97
C LEU A 49 -15.88 14.04 -10.82
N ASN A 50 -16.63 14.03 -9.74
CA ASN A 50 -16.24 14.69 -8.51
C ASN A 50 -15.25 13.80 -7.74
N ILE A 51 -13.99 14.23 -7.67
CA ILE A 51 -12.94 13.48 -6.98
C ILE A 51 -12.79 13.99 -5.54
N TYR A 52 -12.82 13.04 -4.62
CA TYR A 52 -12.61 13.26 -3.20
C TYR A 52 -11.40 12.46 -2.70
N PHE A 53 -10.72 13.00 -1.69
CA PHE A 53 -9.64 12.30 -1.01
C PHE A 53 -9.90 12.33 0.50
N CYS A 54 -10.15 11.16 1.10
CA CYS A 54 -10.42 11.01 2.52
C CYS A 54 -9.18 10.50 3.25
N ASP A 55 -8.65 11.34 4.13
CA ASP A 55 -7.43 11.11 4.90
C ASP A 55 -7.43 11.96 6.17
N LEU A 56 -6.51 11.67 7.09
CA LEU A 56 -6.22 12.44 8.29
C LEU A 56 -5.93 13.91 7.95
N ILE A 57 -6.24 14.81 8.88
CA ILE A 57 -6.08 16.26 8.68
C ILE A 57 -4.61 16.62 8.44
N ASP A 58 -3.72 15.92 9.13
CA ASP A 58 -2.26 16.01 9.07
C ASP A 58 -1.62 14.86 8.26
N GLY A 59 -2.41 14.22 7.39
CA GLY A 59 -1.94 13.10 6.56
C GLY A 59 -1.04 13.54 5.40
N HIS A 60 -0.08 12.67 5.05
CA HIS A 60 0.92 12.91 3.99
C HIS A 60 0.33 13.20 2.58
N PRO A 61 -0.75 12.57 2.10
CA PRO A 61 -1.40 12.91 0.82
C PRO A 61 -1.57 14.40 0.54
N ARG A 62 -1.87 15.20 1.56
CA ARG A 62 -2.06 16.66 1.42
C ARG A 62 -0.80 17.39 0.98
N THR A 63 0.39 16.86 1.29
CA THR A 63 1.66 17.44 0.87
C THR A 63 2.05 17.03 -0.55
N LEU A 64 1.42 15.99 -1.11
CA LEU A 64 1.73 15.47 -2.45
C LEU A 64 0.88 16.07 -3.55
N ILE A 65 -0.35 16.48 -3.24
CA ILE A 65 -1.29 17.02 -4.22
C ILE A 65 -0.84 18.42 -4.65
N LYS A 66 -0.50 18.56 -5.94
CA LYS A 66 -0.01 19.80 -6.52
C LYS A 66 -1.13 20.78 -6.84
N ASN A 67 -2.32 20.27 -7.16
CA ASN A 67 -3.48 21.08 -7.49
C ASN A 67 -4.71 20.72 -6.65
N ILE A 68 -4.82 21.38 -5.49
CA ILE A 68 -5.91 21.17 -4.53
C ILE A 68 -7.28 21.56 -5.13
N LYS A 69 -7.34 22.46 -6.12
CA LYS A 69 -8.61 22.99 -6.64
C LYS A 69 -9.51 21.93 -7.26
N ASN A 70 -8.94 20.84 -7.77
CA ASN A 70 -9.69 19.80 -8.49
C ASN A 70 -9.98 18.56 -7.62
N ILE A 71 -9.53 18.55 -6.36
CA ILE A 71 -9.73 17.43 -5.42
C ILE A 71 -10.35 17.94 -4.12
N ASN A 72 -11.50 17.38 -3.77
CA ASN A 72 -12.19 17.72 -2.52
C ASN A 72 -11.67 16.87 -1.36
N PHE A 73 -11.01 17.49 -0.39
CA PHE A 73 -10.51 16.76 0.78
C PHE A 73 -11.60 16.54 1.83
N ILE A 74 -11.67 15.31 2.33
CA ILE A 74 -12.56 14.92 3.42
C ILE A 74 -11.70 14.52 4.63
N PRO A 75 -11.77 15.25 5.76
CA PRO A 75 -11.03 14.86 6.95
C PRO A 75 -11.56 13.54 7.51
N TYR A 76 -10.65 12.59 7.74
CA TYR A 76 -10.95 11.37 8.47
C TYR A 76 -10.87 11.64 9.97
N ASP A 77 -11.99 11.52 10.68
CA ASP A 77 -12.03 11.57 12.14
C ASP A 77 -12.03 10.13 12.71
N PRO A 78 -10.99 9.72 13.46
CA PRO A 78 -10.96 8.39 14.08
C PRO A 78 -12.08 8.18 15.11
N ASN A 79 -12.61 9.25 15.69
CA ASN A 79 -13.64 9.24 16.74
C ASN A 79 -15.07 9.30 16.20
N SER A 80 -15.26 9.66 14.93
CA SER A 80 -16.58 9.64 14.29
C SER A 80 -16.97 8.23 13.86
N GLU A 81 -18.24 7.85 13.99
CA GLU A 81 -18.79 6.63 13.38
C GLU A 81 -19.22 6.86 11.93
N LEU A 82 -19.50 8.10 11.55
CA LEU A 82 -20.13 8.47 10.29
C LEU A 82 -19.10 8.92 9.26
N PHE A 83 -19.29 8.48 8.02
CA PHE A 83 -18.56 8.98 6.88
C PHE A 83 -19.05 10.39 6.53
N PRO A 84 -18.18 11.39 6.36
CA PRO A 84 -18.63 12.78 6.18
C PRO A 84 -19.44 13.03 4.90
N LEU A 85 -19.26 12.20 3.87
CA LEU A 85 -19.97 12.36 2.59
C LEU A 85 -21.32 11.62 2.62
N ASN A 86 -22.41 12.38 2.66
CA ASN A 86 -23.79 11.85 2.62
C ASN A 86 -24.34 11.67 1.18
N LYS A 87 -23.46 11.57 0.18
CA LYS A 87 -23.83 11.36 -1.22
C LYS A 87 -23.41 9.96 -1.67
N LYS A 88 -24.15 9.38 -2.62
CA LYS A 88 -23.78 8.13 -3.27
C LYS A 88 -22.41 8.29 -3.95
N CYS A 89 -21.47 7.42 -3.60
CA CYS A 89 -20.07 7.55 -3.95
C CYS A 89 -19.44 6.17 -4.17
N VAL A 90 -18.41 6.12 -5.03
CA VAL A 90 -17.49 5.00 -5.12
C VAL A 90 -16.35 5.22 -4.14
N ILE A 91 -16.13 4.30 -3.22
CA ILE A 91 -15.04 4.33 -2.25
C ILE A 91 -13.93 3.39 -2.73
N PHE A 92 -12.73 3.94 -2.93
CA PHE A 92 -11.53 3.17 -3.23
C PHE A 92 -10.65 3.07 -1.99
N ALA A 93 -10.63 1.90 -1.37
CA ALA A 93 -9.93 1.67 -0.10
C ALA A 93 -8.88 0.57 -0.21
N THR A 94 -7.86 0.61 0.63
CA THR A 94 -6.95 -0.55 0.75
C THR A 94 -7.69 -1.68 1.47
N SER A 95 -7.53 -2.93 1.02
CA SER A 95 -8.27 -4.08 1.57
C SER A 95 -8.00 -4.30 3.07
N THR A 96 -6.76 -4.13 3.53
CA THR A 96 -6.38 -4.21 4.95
C THR A 96 -6.96 -3.07 5.79
N ARG A 97 -7.46 -2.01 5.15
CA ARG A 97 -8.08 -0.83 5.80
C ARG A 97 -9.61 -0.90 5.82
N VAL A 98 -10.20 -2.03 5.42
CA VAL A 98 -11.67 -2.21 5.47
C VAL A 98 -12.25 -1.94 6.86
N ILE A 99 -11.52 -2.30 7.91
CA ILE A 99 -11.94 -2.08 9.29
C ILE A 99 -11.98 -0.61 9.72
N LEU A 100 -11.39 0.30 8.93
CA LEU A 100 -11.40 1.73 9.20
C LEU A 100 -12.55 2.46 8.51
N LEU A 101 -13.29 1.78 7.61
CA LEU A 101 -14.44 2.36 6.94
C LEU A 101 -15.48 2.82 7.98
N LYS A 102 -16.17 3.91 7.67
CA LYS A 102 -17.19 4.53 8.52
C LYS A 102 -18.59 4.16 8.01
N ASN A 103 -19.61 4.29 8.85
CA ASN A 103 -21.00 4.17 8.39
C ASN A 103 -21.27 5.23 7.32
N MET A 104 -21.68 4.80 6.13
CA MET A 104 -21.89 5.64 4.97
C MET A 104 -23.21 5.28 4.26
N HIS A 105 -23.54 6.00 3.19
CA HIS A 105 -24.71 5.71 2.37
C HIS A 105 -24.72 4.23 1.94
N LYS A 106 -25.85 3.55 2.12
CA LYS A 106 -25.99 2.09 1.93
C LYS A 106 -25.59 1.61 0.53
N ASP A 107 -25.84 2.46 -0.47
CA ASP A 107 -25.56 2.18 -1.89
C ASP A 107 -24.19 2.69 -2.34
N ASN A 108 -23.31 3.12 -1.42
CA ASN A 108 -21.92 3.42 -1.78
C ASN A 108 -21.26 2.17 -2.32
N LYS A 109 -20.66 2.28 -3.50
CA LYS A 109 -19.90 1.20 -4.12
C LYS A 109 -18.51 1.15 -3.50
N ILE A 110 -17.96 -0.03 -3.27
CA ILE A 110 -16.64 -0.18 -2.64
C ILE A 110 -15.75 -1.01 -3.55
N ILE A 111 -14.59 -0.46 -3.89
CA ILE A 111 -13.51 -1.16 -4.57
C ILE A 111 -12.33 -1.22 -3.62
N PHE A 112 -11.81 -2.43 -3.43
CA PHE A 112 -10.60 -2.64 -2.66
C PHE A 112 -9.38 -2.72 -3.56
N TRP A 113 -8.29 -2.15 -3.08
CA TRP A 113 -6.96 -2.42 -3.59
C TRP A 113 -6.16 -3.19 -2.57
N HIS A 114 -5.60 -4.32 -2.96
CA HIS A 114 -4.69 -5.07 -2.13
C HIS A 114 -3.26 -4.90 -2.63
N ASN A 115 -2.39 -4.42 -1.75
CA ASN A 115 -1.02 -4.02 -2.09
C ASN A 115 0.04 -4.59 -1.14
N GLU A 116 -0.29 -5.68 -0.45
CA GLU A 116 0.60 -6.31 0.52
C GLU A 116 1.22 -7.56 -0.12
N THR A 117 2.53 -7.56 -0.30
CA THR A 117 3.28 -8.74 -0.78
C THR A 117 3.49 -9.76 0.34
N ASN A 118 3.66 -9.28 1.57
CA ASN A 118 3.87 -10.11 2.75
C ASN A 118 2.54 -10.62 3.34
N PRO A 119 2.56 -11.75 4.06
CA PRO A 119 1.38 -12.26 4.76
C PRO A 119 0.73 -11.20 5.66
N CYS A 120 -0.58 -11.04 5.49
CA CYS A 120 -1.41 -10.22 6.36
C CYS A 120 -2.12 -11.11 7.38
N ALA A 121 -2.10 -10.69 8.64
CA ALA A 121 -2.84 -11.38 9.70
C ALA A 121 -4.34 -11.09 9.64
N TRP A 122 -5.01 -11.54 8.57
CA TRP A 122 -6.43 -11.29 8.30
C TRP A 122 -7.35 -11.77 9.44
N ASP A 123 -7.00 -12.86 10.10
CA ASP A 123 -7.76 -13.37 11.26
C ASP A 123 -7.61 -12.52 12.52
N LEU A 124 -6.55 -11.70 12.60
CA LEU A 124 -6.43 -10.66 13.63
C LEU A 124 -7.18 -9.39 13.24
N LEU A 125 -7.33 -9.14 11.93
CA LEU A 125 -8.05 -7.98 11.42
C LEU A 125 -9.55 -8.05 11.75
N PHE A 126 -10.17 -9.24 11.69
CA PHE A 126 -11.61 -9.40 11.91
C PHE A 126 -11.95 -10.02 13.28
N LEU A 127 -12.79 -9.35 14.07
CA LEU A 127 -13.14 -9.75 15.45
C LEU A 127 -13.96 -11.04 15.56
N ASN A 128 -14.67 -11.44 14.49
CA ASN A 128 -15.57 -12.59 14.45
C ASN A 128 -15.12 -13.65 13.41
N ASN A 129 -13.84 -13.72 13.08
CA ASN A 129 -13.31 -14.63 12.04
C ASN A 129 -14.08 -14.50 10.72
N GLU A 130 -14.34 -13.27 10.29
CA GLU A 130 -15.14 -12.94 9.10
C GLU A 130 -14.33 -13.06 7.80
N THR A 131 -13.04 -13.40 7.89
CA THR A 131 -12.05 -13.46 6.80
C THR A 131 -12.58 -14.14 5.53
N LEU A 132 -13.00 -15.41 5.63
CA LEU A 132 -13.48 -16.17 4.46
C LEU A 132 -14.76 -15.57 3.87
N LYS A 133 -15.68 -15.09 4.71
CA LYS A 133 -16.93 -14.46 4.25
C LYS A 133 -16.64 -13.16 3.51
N PHE A 134 -15.69 -12.37 4.01
CA PHE A 134 -15.23 -11.15 3.37
C PHE A 134 -14.62 -11.42 2.00
N PHE A 135 -13.71 -12.39 1.90
CA PHE A 135 -13.10 -12.75 0.62
C PHE A 135 -14.09 -13.34 -0.38
N ASN A 136 -15.02 -14.20 0.06
CA ASN A 136 -16.09 -14.70 -0.80
C ASN A 136 -16.96 -13.54 -1.32
N LEU A 137 -17.35 -12.61 -0.45
CA LEU A 137 -18.12 -11.43 -0.84
C LEU A 137 -17.36 -10.62 -1.91
N ILE A 138 -16.09 -10.31 -1.66
CA ILE A 138 -15.23 -9.56 -2.59
C ILE A 138 -15.13 -10.26 -3.94
N LYS A 139 -14.89 -11.57 -3.94
CA LYS A 139 -14.77 -12.39 -5.15
C LYS A 139 -16.04 -12.34 -5.98
N HIS A 140 -17.19 -12.64 -5.37
CA HIS A 140 -18.48 -12.64 -6.06
C HIS A 140 -18.91 -11.25 -6.55
N SER A 141 -18.50 -10.20 -5.85
CA SER A 141 -18.83 -8.82 -6.21
C SER A 141 -17.79 -8.14 -7.11
N ARG A 142 -16.72 -8.85 -7.50
CA ARG A 142 -15.59 -8.33 -8.30
C ARG A 142 -15.06 -7.01 -7.74
N ALA A 143 -14.85 -6.95 -6.44
CA ALA A 143 -14.59 -5.71 -5.71
C ALA A 143 -13.14 -5.57 -5.25
N ILE A 144 -12.20 -6.30 -5.86
CA ILE A 144 -10.78 -6.22 -5.51
C ILE A 144 -9.93 -6.09 -6.76
N MET A 145 -8.96 -5.19 -6.68
CA MET A 145 -7.83 -5.08 -7.57
C MET A 145 -6.56 -5.41 -6.82
N PHE A 146 -5.62 -6.05 -7.48
CA PHE A 146 -4.32 -6.40 -6.93
C PHE A 146 -3.26 -5.40 -7.37
N HIS A 147 -2.29 -5.09 -6.51
CA HIS A 147 -1.18 -4.24 -6.89
C HIS A 147 -0.38 -4.82 -8.05
N ASP A 148 -0.07 -6.10 -7.90
CA ASP A 148 0.63 -6.94 -8.84
C ASP A 148 0.38 -8.41 -8.50
N TRP A 149 1.05 -9.32 -9.21
CA TRP A 149 0.97 -10.75 -8.92
C TRP A 149 1.31 -11.11 -7.47
N SER A 150 2.35 -10.50 -6.88
CA SER A 150 2.81 -10.84 -5.53
C SER A 150 1.73 -10.57 -4.47
N SER A 151 0.97 -9.48 -4.65
CA SER A 151 -0.15 -9.17 -3.78
C SER A 151 -1.34 -10.12 -3.98
N MET A 152 -1.58 -10.57 -5.22
CA MET A 152 -2.62 -11.58 -5.48
C MET A 152 -2.26 -12.92 -4.83
N ASP A 153 -1.01 -13.33 -5.00
CA ASP A 153 -0.48 -14.55 -4.39
C ASP A 153 -0.54 -14.50 -2.86
N SER A 154 -0.18 -13.37 -2.24
CA SER A 154 -0.18 -13.25 -0.77
C SER A 154 -1.57 -13.56 -0.17
N ILE A 155 -2.65 -13.04 -0.75
CA ILE A 155 -4.01 -13.36 -0.30
C ILE A 155 -4.31 -14.85 -0.49
N ASN A 156 -4.00 -15.42 -1.64
CA ASN A 156 -4.36 -16.80 -1.96
C ASN A 156 -3.56 -17.81 -1.14
N ARG A 157 -2.27 -17.56 -0.97
CA ARG A 157 -1.34 -18.39 -0.20
C ARG A 157 -1.68 -18.45 1.29
N TYR A 158 -2.10 -17.33 1.88
CA TYR A 158 -2.25 -17.23 3.34
C TYR A 158 -3.69 -17.20 3.85
N SER A 159 -4.70 -17.05 2.99
CA SER A 159 -6.10 -16.98 3.44
C SER A 159 -7.09 -17.92 2.72
N ASN A 160 -6.60 -18.83 1.87
CA ASN A 160 -7.43 -19.77 1.09
C ASN A 160 -8.57 -19.07 0.30
N ALA A 161 -8.37 -17.81 -0.08
CA ALA A 161 -9.40 -16.98 -0.69
C ALA A 161 -9.73 -17.39 -2.14
N ASN A 162 -8.76 -17.99 -2.84
CA ASN A 162 -8.88 -18.45 -4.24
C ASN A 162 -9.45 -17.37 -5.18
N ILE A 163 -8.86 -16.18 -5.13
CA ILE A 163 -9.20 -15.01 -5.96
C ILE A 163 -8.10 -14.83 -7.01
N TYR A 164 -8.37 -15.28 -8.24
CA TYR A 164 -7.44 -15.21 -9.37
C TYR A 164 -8.06 -14.40 -10.51
N ASN A 165 -8.10 -13.07 -10.37
CA ASN A 165 -8.51 -12.15 -11.44
C ASN A 165 -7.30 -11.35 -11.95
N ASN A 166 -7.38 -10.90 -13.20
CA ASN A 166 -6.34 -10.08 -13.84
C ASN A 166 -6.59 -8.56 -13.64
N ASP A 167 -7.28 -8.19 -12.56
CA ASP A 167 -7.66 -6.80 -12.29
C ASP A 167 -6.54 -6.15 -11.47
N PHE A 168 -5.56 -5.54 -12.14
CA PHE A 168 -4.39 -4.94 -11.49
C PHE A 168 -4.49 -3.41 -11.35
N TYR A 169 -4.11 -2.92 -10.18
CA TYR A 169 -3.86 -1.52 -9.86
C TYR A 169 -2.36 -1.31 -9.55
N TYR A 170 -1.57 -1.28 -10.63
CA TYR A 170 -0.12 -1.27 -10.61
C TYR A 170 0.47 0.14 -10.48
N LEU A 171 1.76 0.22 -10.14
CA LEU A 171 2.50 1.49 -10.06
C LEU A 171 2.70 2.11 -11.44
N THR A 172 2.57 3.43 -11.54
CA THR A 172 2.97 4.17 -12.74
C THR A 172 4.05 5.18 -12.40
N VAL A 173 5.03 5.31 -13.29
CA VAL A 173 6.07 6.34 -13.21
C VAL A 173 5.91 7.29 -14.39
N PRO A 174 5.81 8.62 -14.16
CA PRO A 174 5.72 9.60 -15.24
C PRO A 174 6.88 9.47 -16.24
N ASN A 175 6.63 9.85 -17.49
CA ASN A 175 7.66 9.86 -18.51
C ASN A 175 8.83 10.76 -18.08
N LYS A 176 10.04 10.20 -18.12
CA LYS A 176 11.28 10.92 -17.86
C LYS A 176 11.93 11.37 -19.16
N THR A 177 12.46 12.59 -19.17
CA THR A 177 13.14 13.18 -20.32
C THR A 177 14.62 12.79 -20.36
N LEU A 178 15.24 12.68 -19.19
CA LEU A 178 16.63 12.27 -19.01
C LEU A 178 16.88 10.81 -19.41
N LYS A 179 18.12 10.52 -19.81
CA LYS A 179 18.56 9.19 -20.24
C LYS A 179 19.95 8.92 -19.70
N ALA A 180 20.13 7.75 -19.11
CA ALA A 180 21.43 7.29 -18.66
C ALA A 180 22.40 7.09 -19.85
N PRO A 181 23.72 7.28 -19.63
CA PRO A 181 24.74 6.93 -20.61
C PRO A 181 24.66 5.45 -21.01
N LYS A 182 25.00 5.16 -22.28
CA LYS A 182 24.97 3.80 -22.83
C LYS A 182 26.16 2.94 -22.36
N GLU A 183 27.29 3.61 -22.12
CA GLU A 183 28.55 2.99 -21.67
C GLU A 183 28.64 3.02 -20.14
N LEU A 184 29.54 2.19 -19.59
CA LEU A 184 29.86 2.22 -18.17
C LEU A 184 30.35 3.61 -17.76
N LEU A 185 30.00 4.03 -16.53
CA LEU A 185 30.37 5.35 -16.01
C LEU A 185 31.85 5.45 -15.66
N ASP A 186 32.50 4.32 -15.36
CA ASP A 186 33.87 4.25 -14.86
C ASP A 186 34.65 3.09 -15.53
N ILE A 187 35.95 3.32 -15.77
CA ILE A 187 36.86 2.35 -16.39
C ILE A 187 37.32 1.26 -15.42
N ASP A 188 37.37 1.54 -14.12
CA ASP A 188 37.85 0.63 -13.09
C ASP A 188 36.70 0.05 -12.25
N TYR A 189 35.58 0.78 -12.16
CA TYR A 189 34.43 0.40 -11.35
C TYR A 189 33.22 -0.03 -12.17
N ILE A 190 32.43 -0.93 -11.59
CA ILE A 190 30.99 -1.01 -11.87
C ILE A 190 30.23 -0.36 -10.71
N ASN A 191 29.41 0.64 -11.02
CA ASN A 191 28.67 1.39 -10.00
C ASN A 191 27.26 0.80 -9.85
N ILE A 192 27.01 0.17 -8.71
CA ILE A 192 25.78 -0.56 -8.41
C ILE A 192 24.94 0.27 -7.43
N GLY A 193 23.67 0.49 -7.76
CA GLY A 193 22.73 1.21 -6.91
C GLY A 193 21.78 0.29 -6.16
N PHE A 194 21.58 0.53 -4.87
CA PHE A 194 20.46 0.05 -4.10
C PHE A 194 19.61 1.24 -3.64
N LEU A 195 18.38 1.36 -4.15
CA LEU A 195 17.48 2.46 -3.82
C LEU A 195 16.30 1.97 -3.00
N SER A 196 16.32 2.24 -1.69
CA SER A 196 15.19 1.93 -0.81
C SER A 196 15.25 2.66 0.52
N ARG A 197 14.10 2.79 1.18
CA ARG A 197 14.06 3.13 2.61
C ARG A 197 14.68 1.98 3.41
N LEU A 198 15.53 2.31 4.38
CA LEU A 198 16.15 1.32 5.26
C LEU A 198 15.16 0.89 6.36
N SER A 199 14.20 0.04 5.98
CA SER A 199 13.18 -0.57 6.84
C SER A 199 13.35 -2.08 6.97
N ALA A 200 12.73 -2.68 7.99
CA ALA A 200 12.85 -4.09 8.33
C ALA A 200 12.62 -5.04 7.14
N ASP A 201 11.67 -4.72 6.28
CA ASP A 201 11.26 -5.50 5.10
C ASP A 201 12.14 -5.27 3.85
N LYS A 202 13.14 -4.37 3.93
CA LYS A 202 14.00 -3.98 2.79
C LYS A 202 15.47 -4.28 3.02
N ILE A 203 15.94 -4.18 4.27
CA ILE A 203 17.37 -4.37 4.57
C ILE A 203 17.88 -5.78 4.28
N GLN A 204 17.02 -6.81 4.37
CA GLN A 204 17.42 -8.18 4.04
C GLN A 204 17.77 -8.30 2.55
N SER A 205 17.06 -7.58 1.69
CA SER A 205 17.36 -7.51 0.26
C SER A 205 18.75 -6.91 -0.01
N LEU A 206 19.14 -5.89 0.76
CA LEU A 206 20.47 -5.27 0.66
C LEU A 206 21.57 -6.20 1.18
N PHE A 207 21.34 -6.91 2.29
CA PHE A 207 22.34 -7.81 2.87
C PHE A 207 22.68 -8.97 1.95
N TYR A 208 21.67 -9.61 1.35
CA TYR A 208 21.96 -10.70 0.41
C TYR A 208 22.59 -10.17 -0.89
N LEU A 209 22.22 -8.97 -1.36
CA LEU A 209 22.89 -8.33 -2.49
C LEU A 209 24.38 -8.14 -2.19
N ALA A 210 24.73 -7.50 -1.07
CA ALA A 210 26.11 -7.23 -0.71
C ALA A 210 26.93 -8.52 -0.52
N LYS A 211 26.36 -9.53 0.15
CA LYS A 211 26.99 -10.86 0.29
C LYS A 211 27.33 -11.46 -1.07
N ASN A 212 26.38 -11.47 -2.01
CA ASN A 212 26.60 -12.03 -3.33
C ASN A 212 27.60 -11.20 -4.14
N LEU A 213 27.56 -9.86 -4.04
CA LEU A 213 28.55 -9.00 -4.71
C LEU A 213 29.97 -9.26 -4.21
N TYR A 214 30.13 -9.54 -2.92
CA TYR A 214 31.42 -9.82 -2.29
C TYR A 214 32.05 -11.14 -2.78
N GLU A 215 31.20 -12.11 -3.15
CA GLU A 215 31.60 -13.43 -3.62
C GLU A 215 31.93 -13.46 -5.13
N ILE A 216 31.57 -12.42 -5.89
CA ILE A 216 31.82 -12.36 -7.33
C ILE A 216 33.31 -12.11 -7.61
N ASN A 217 33.85 -12.83 -8.60
CA ASN A 217 35.18 -12.57 -9.15
C ASN A 217 35.06 -11.98 -10.56
N ILE A 218 35.25 -10.66 -10.68
CA ILE A 218 35.18 -9.92 -11.95
C ILE A 218 36.42 -9.05 -12.14
N SER A 219 36.65 -8.61 -13.37
CA SER A 219 37.79 -7.76 -13.75
C SER A 219 37.73 -6.32 -13.21
N LYS A 220 36.57 -5.86 -12.76
CA LYS A 220 36.36 -4.51 -12.23
C LYS A 220 36.14 -4.52 -10.72
N LYS A 221 36.44 -3.39 -10.07
CA LYS A 221 36.04 -3.14 -8.69
C LYS A 221 34.54 -2.87 -8.60
N ILE A 222 33.92 -3.19 -7.47
CA ILE A 222 32.50 -2.94 -7.22
C ILE A 222 32.36 -1.72 -6.32
N ARG A 223 31.51 -0.78 -6.73
CA ARG A 223 31.04 0.31 -5.88
C ARG A 223 29.55 0.16 -5.63
N LEU A 224 29.13 0.07 -4.36
CA LEU A 224 27.73 -0.07 -3.97
C LEU A 224 27.21 1.24 -3.36
N HIS A 225 26.34 1.93 -4.10
CA HIS A 225 25.64 3.13 -3.65
C HIS A 225 24.36 2.73 -2.91
N ILE A 226 24.30 3.03 -1.62
CA ILE A 226 23.09 2.85 -0.79
C ILE A 226 22.35 4.18 -0.76
N ILE A 227 21.27 4.24 -1.54
CA ILE A 227 20.45 5.44 -1.72
C ILE A 227 19.17 5.28 -0.91
N GLY A 228 19.00 6.17 0.06
CA GLY A 228 17.91 6.15 1.02
C GLY A 228 18.41 6.08 2.46
N ASP A 229 17.47 6.28 3.38
CA ASP A 229 17.71 6.30 4.81
C ASP A 229 16.55 5.62 5.56
N GLY A 230 16.69 5.41 6.86
CA GLY A 230 15.65 4.84 7.70
C GLY A 230 16.15 4.38 9.05
N VAL A 231 15.22 3.90 9.88
CA VAL A 231 15.49 3.50 11.27
C VAL A 231 16.53 2.37 11.40
N TYR A 232 16.80 1.64 10.33
CA TYR A 232 17.80 0.56 10.30
C TYR A 232 19.18 0.99 9.78
N ARG A 233 19.42 2.29 9.56
CA ARG A 233 20.69 2.79 9.00
C ARG A 233 21.94 2.27 9.70
N LYS A 234 22.00 2.38 11.03
CA LYS A 234 23.15 1.91 11.84
C LYS A 234 23.39 0.41 11.68
N LYS A 235 22.32 -0.40 11.65
CA LYS A 235 22.43 -1.85 11.46
C LYS A 235 23.01 -2.15 10.08
N VAL A 236 22.56 -1.42 9.05
CA VAL A 236 23.08 -1.59 7.69
C VAL A 236 24.57 -1.28 7.62
N GLU A 237 25.01 -0.17 8.22
CA GLU A 237 26.44 0.19 8.25
C GLU A 237 27.30 -0.90 8.91
N GLN A 238 26.87 -1.38 10.09
CA GLN A 238 27.57 -2.45 10.82
C GLN A 238 27.65 -3.75 10.04
N GLU A 239 26.55 -4.19 9.42
CA GLU A 239 26.51 -5.44 8.66
C GLU A 239 27.38 -5.38 7.40
N LEU A 240 27.49 -4.22 6.77
CA LEU A 240 28.18 -4.07 5.50
C LEU A 240 29.68 -3.77 5.64
N MET A 241 30.15 -3.34 6.81
CA MET A 241 31.58 -3.12 7.09
C MET A 241 32.45 -4.33 6.74
N LYS A 242 31.93 -5.55 6.93
CA LYS A 242 32.64 -6.81 6.66
C LYS A 242 32.93 -7.08 5.18
N TYR A 243 32.39 -6.27 4.27
CA TYR A 243 32.60 -6.38 2.82
C TYR A 243 33.47 -5.26 2.25
N GLY A 244 33.94 -4.33 3.10
CA GLY A 244 34.64 -3.10 2.68
C GLY A 244 36.02 -3.31 2.07
N ASP A 245 36.61 -4.50 2.21
CA ASP A 245 37.89 -4.88 1.59
C ASP A 245 37.77 -5.17 0.09
N LYS A 246 36.58 -5.54 -0.40
CA LYS A 246 36.31 -5.79 -1.82
C LYS A 246 35.29 -4.85 -2.45
N ILE A 247 34.38 -4.29 -1.65
CA ILE A 247 33.30 -3.43 -2.13
C ILE A 247 33.52 -2.02 -1.57
N ASP A 248 33.57 -1.03 -2.46
CA ASP A 248 33.52 0.38 -2.07
C ASP A 248 32.07 0.77 -1.76
N ILE A 249 31.73 0.98 -0.49
CA ILE A 249 30.35 1.20 -0.04
C ILE A 249 30.10 2.70 0.17
N LEU A 250 29.27 3.28 -0.68
CA LEU A 250 28.88 4.68 -0.61
C LEU A 250 27.49 4.84 -0.02
N TYR A 251 27.44 5.42 1.17
CA TYR A 251 26.18 5.71 1.81
C TYR A 251 25.66 7.10 1.46
N THR A 252 24.75 7.19 0.49
CA THR A 252 24.27 8.47 -0.03
C THR A 252 23.24 9.16 0.86
N GLY A 253 22.47 8.38 1.64
CA GLY A 253 21.33 8.90 2.40
C GLY A 253 20.14 9.26 1.50
N SER A 254 19.21 10.06 2.01
CA SER A 254 18.00 10.46 1.26
C SER A 254 18.31 11.52 0.20
N ILE A 255 17.89 11.29 -1.04
CA ILE A 255 17.98 12.26 -2.14
C ILE A 255 16.60 12.87 -2.40
N ALA A 256 16.53 14.17 -2.61
CA ALA A 256 15.30 14.84 -2.99
C ALA A 256 14.78 14.34 -4.35
N TYR A 257 13.46 14.19 -4.49
CA TYR A 257 12.85 13.58 -5.69
C TYR A 257 13.27 14.26 -7.01
N ASN A 258 13.41 15.58 -7.02
CA ASN A 258 13.82 16.36 -8.18
C ASN A 258 15.31 16.20 -8.55
N GLN A 259 16.14 15.70 -7.65
CA GLN A 259 17.58 15.45 -7.86
C GLN A 259 17.89 13.97 -8.13
N LEU A 260 16.95 13.08 -7.81
CA LEU A 260 17.14 11.63 -7.89
C LEU A 260 17.52 11.19 -9.32
N ASP A 261 16.85 11.72 -10.34
CA ASP A 261 17.11 11.31 -11.72
C ASP A 261 18.54 11.63 -12.16
N GLU A 262 19.02 12.83 -11.87
CA GLU A 262 20.39 13.27 -12.16
C GLU A 262 21.41 12.43 -11.40
N TYR A 263 21.16 12.15 -10.13
CA TYR A 263 22.03 11.28 -9.36
C TYR A 263 22.13 9.89 -9.98
N LEU A 264 21.00 9.27 -10.31
CA LEU A 264 20.96 7.93 -10.88
C LEU A 264 21.70 7.84 -12.22
N ILE A 265 21.50 8.79 -13.15
CA ILE A 265 22.16 8.76 -14.46
C ILE A 265 23.67 8.98 -14.39
N ASN A 266 24.13 9.75 -13.39
CA ASN A 266 25.55 10.12 -13.26
C ASN A 266 26.35 9.15 -12.40
N ASN A 267 25.68 8.32 -11.58
CA ASN A 267 26.37 7.50 -10.59
C ASN A 267 26.07 6.00 -10.71
N ILE A 268 25.02 5.56 -11.42
CA ILE A 268 24.60 4.16 -11.41
C ILE A 268 24.69 3.50 -12.80
N ASP A 269 25.42 2.38 -12.87
CA ASP A 269 25.48 1.50 -14.04
C ASP A 269 24.39 0.43 -14.03
N LEU A 270 24.09 -0.11 -12.84
CA LEU A 270 23.12 -1.18 -12.61
C LEU A 270 22.38 -0.93 -11.29
N LEU A 271 21.05 -0.90 -11.34
CA LEU A 271 20.23 -0.73 -10.15
C LEU A 271 19.60 -2.07 -9.71
N TYR A 272 19.77 -2.40 -8.43
CA TYR A 272 19.00 -3.42 -7.76
C TYR A 272 17.99 -2.77 -6.82
N GLY A 273 16.79 -3.34 -6.76
CA GLY A 273 15.79 -2.83 -5.85
C GLY A 273 14.50 -3.63 -5.83
N VAL A 274 13.52 -3.07 -5.16
CA VAL A 274 12.17 -3.64 -5.00
C VAL A 274 11.15 -2.51 -5.08
N GLY A 275 10.08 -2.70 -5.82
CA GLY A 275 8.99 -1.74 -5.96
C GLY A 275 9.30 -0.62 -6.95
N THR A 276 8.86 0.59 -6.64
CA THR A 276 8.91 1.75 -7.57
C THR A 276 10.31 2.08 -8.09
N CYS A 277 11.36 1.86 -7.29
CA CYS A 277 12.74 2.22 -7.65
C CYS A 277 13.22 1.56 -8.96
N VAL A 278 12.86 0.30 -9.20
CA VAL A 278 13.24 -0.41 -10.44
C VAL A 278 12.54 0.18 -11.66
N ILE A 279 11.30 0.67 -11.48
CA ILE A 279 10.54 1.35 -12.54
C ILE A 279 11.18 2.71 -12.82
N GLU A 280 11.56 3.46 -11.78
CA GLU A 280 12.17 4.79 -11.89
C GLU A 280 13.52 4.77 -12.59
N ALA A 281 14.35 3.78 -12.31
CA ALA A 281 15.64 3.58 -12.98
C ALA A 281 15.44 3.10 -14.42
N SER A 282 14.50 2.18 -14.65
CA SER A 282 14.15 1.69 -15.99
C SER A 282 13.64 2.81 -16.90
N ALA A 283 12.87 3.76 -16.37
CA ALA A 283 12.41 4.93 -17.10
C ALA A 283 13.56 5.82 -17.61
N LEU A 284 14.72 5.80 -16.93
CA LEU A 284 15.96 6.46 -17.33
C LEU A 284 16.85 5.60 -18.25
N ARG A 285 16.42 4.39 -18.64
CA ARG A 285 17.23 3.37 -19.36
C ARG A 285 18.41 2.82 -18.56
N ILE A 286 18.32 2.82 -17.22
CA ILE A 286 19.31 2.14 -16.37
C ILE A 286 18.91 0.65 -16.28
N PRO A 287 19.84 -0.29 -16.53
CA PRO A 287 19.66 -1.70 -16.20
C PRO A 287 19.10 -1.88 -14.78
N SER A 288 17.98 -2.59 -14.66
CA SER A 288 17.27 -2.72 -13.38
C SER A 288 16.93 -4.18 -13.10
N ALA A 289 17.42 -4.70 -11.98
CA ALA A 289 17.13 -6.04 -11.49
C ALA A 289 16.32 -5.98 -10.20
N VAL A 290 15.35 -6.89 -10.06
CA VAL A 290 14.47 -6.97 -8.89
C VAL A 290 15.03 -7.97 -7.89
N LEU A 291 15.14 -7.53 -6.65
CA LEU A 291 15.58 -8.35 -5.52
C LEU A 291 14.41 -9.13 -4.90
N LEU A 292 14.74 -10.26 -4.27
CA LEU A 292 13.83 -11.00 -3.41
C LEU A 292 13.62 -10.24 -2.09
N MET A 293 12.42 -10.37 -1.53
CA MET A 293 12.03 -9.79 -0.25
C MET A 293 11.92 -10.87 0.82
N ASN A 294 12.30 -10.51 2.05
CA ASN A 294 11.97 -11.28 3.23
C ASN A 294 12.13 -10.40 4.48
N THR A 295 11.48 -10.78 5.57
CA THR A 295 11.73 -10.22 6.90
C THR A 295 12.91 -10.92 7.59
N ASN A 296 13.15 -12.19 7.22
CA ASN A 296 14.28 -12.99 7.65
C ASN A 296 15.45 -12.88 6.68
N GLU A 297 16.61 -13.43 7.08
CA GLU A 297 17.78 -13.53 6.20
C GLU A 297 17.45 -14.30 4.91
N ILE A 298 18.03 -13.86 3.79
CA ILE A 298 17.81 -14.44 2.47
C ILE A 298 19.07 -15.22 2.07
N GLN A 299 18.96 -16.55 2.00
CA GLN A 299 20.02 -17.44 1.47
C GLN A 299 19.71 -17.77 0.00
N ASP A 300 19.95 -16.80 -0.87
CA ASP A 300 19.74 -16.93 -2.31
C ASP A 300 20.79 -16.10 -3.05
N ASN A 301 21.02 -16.43 -4.32
CA ASN A 301 21.92 -15.68 -5.21
C ASN A 301 21.22 -15.14 -6.45
N GLN A 302 19.90 -15.32 -6.55
CA GLN A 302 19.16 -14.98 -7.75
C GLN A 302 18.38 -13.68 -7.64
N VAL A 303 18.21 -13.08 -8.80
CA VAL A 303 17.38 -11.92 -9.10
C VAL A 303 16.65 -12.19 -10.42
N TYR A 304 15.78 -11.28 -10.83
CA TYR A 304 15.27 -11.27 -12.19
C TYR A 304 15.40 -9.87 -12.78
N TRP A 305 15.60 -9.80 -14.09
CA TRP A 305 15.52 -8.51 -14.76
C TRP A 305 14.10 -7.98 -14.66
N TYR A 306 13.96 -6.67 -14.48
CA TYR A 306 12.64 -6.04 -14.42
C TYR A 306 11.76 -6.36 -15.63
N PHE A 307 12.34 -6.54 -16.83
CA PHE A 307 11.57 -6.88 -18.03
C PHE A 307 11.16 -8.36 -18.13
N ASP A 308 11.72 -9.25 -17.31
CA ASP A 308 11.35 -10.68 -17.27
C ASP A 308 10.15 -10.93 -16.34
N THR A 309 9.68 -9.90 -15.64
CA THR A 309 8.52 -9.97 -14.75
C THR A 309 7.20 -10.05 -15.51
N ASN A 310 6.18 -10.62 -14.88
CA ASN A 310 4.81 -10.63 -15.39
C ASN A 310 3.85 -9.93 -14.43
N CYS A 311 2.63 -9.63 -14.88
CA CYS A 311 1.55 -9.10 -14.04
C CYS A 311 1.98 -7.89 -13.18
N TYR A 312 2.80 -7.00 -13.76
CA TYR A 312 3.28 -5.76 -13.16
C TYR A 312 4.13 -5.93 -11.88
N CYS A 313 4.60 -7.14 -11.60
CA CYS A 313 5.25 -7.48 -10.34
C CYS A 313 6.63 -6.82 -10.21
N THR A 314 6.84 -6.14 -9.08
CA THR A 314 8.09 -5.41 -8.79
C THR A 314 8.78 -5.87 -7.51
N GLY A 315 8.35 -7.00 -6.97
CA GLY A 315 8.96 -7.65 -5.82
C GLY A 315 8.21 -8.92 -5.46
N ILE A 316 8.93 -9.95 -5.09
CA ILE A 316 8.36 -11.19 -4.56
C ILE A 316 9.11 -11.60 -3.30
N THR A 317 8.45 -12.37 -2.45
CA THR A 317 9.12 -13.03 -1.34
C THR A 317 9.92 -14.25 -1.78
N VAL A 318 10.83 -14.72 -0.93
CA VAL A 318 11.53 -16.00 -1.13
C VAL A 318 10.52 -17.16 -1.30
N ASP A 319 9.46 -17.19 -0.50
CA ASP A 319 8.41 -18.22 -0.57
C ASP A 319 7.65 -18.20 -1.90
N GLN A 320 7.48 -17.01 -2.47
CA GLN A 320 6.79 -16.79 -3.74
C GLN A 320 7.59 -17.20 -4.96
N LYS A 321 8.92 -17.20 -4.87
CA LYS A 321 9.83 -17.48 -5.98
C LYS A 321 9.52 -18.77 -6.72
N LYS A 322 9.15 -19.83 -5.98
CA LYS A 322 8.84 -21.16 -6.54
C LYS A 322 7.57 -21.17 -7.43
N ASP A 323 6.63 -20.27 -7.16
CA ASP A 323 5.34 -20.20 -7.85
C ASP A 323 5.31 -19.06 -8.88
N PHE A 324 6.26 -18.12 -8.78
CA PHE A 324 6.42 -17.03 -9.73
C PHE A 324 7.26 -17.48 -10.94
N ASN A 325 6.58 -18.08 -11.92
CA ASN A 325 7.17 -18.70 -13.10
C ASN A 325 7.75 -17.66 -14.08
N ILE A 326 8.96 -17.19 -13.80
CA ILE A 326 9.73 -16.25 -14.62
C ILE A 326 11.19 -16.70 -14.73
N LYS A 327 11.97 -16.01 -15.57
CA LYS A 327 13.41 -16.24 -15.67
C LYS A 327 14.14 -15.56 -14.53
N TYR A 328 14.84 -16.35 -13.72
CA TYR A 328 15.80 -15.89 -12.73
C TYR A 328 17.23 -16.00 -13.27
N ILE A 329 18.11 -15.14 -12.77
CA ILE A 329 19.55 -15.15 -13.04
C ILE A 329 20.30 -14.93 -11.73
N SER A 330 21.53 -15.41 -11.63
CA SER A 330 22.37 -15.07 -10.48
C SER A 330 22.77 -13.59 -10.52
N ILE A 331 23.06 -13.02 -9.35
CA ILE A 331 23.63 -11.68 -9.23
C ILE A 331 24.94 -11.60 -10.01
N ALA A 332 25.81 -12.62 -9.91
CA ALA A 332 27.03 -12.73 -10.70
C ALA A 332 26.78 -12.58 -12.21
N ASN A 333 25.89 -13.41 -12.78
CA ASN A 333 25.58 -13.37 -14.21
C ASN A 333 24.95 -12.03 -14.61
N SER A 334 24.16 -11.40 -13.72
CA SER A 334 23.58 -10.09 -13.99
C SER A 334 24.64 -8.99 -14.09
N VAL A 335 25.66 -9.01 -13.22
CA VAL A 335 26.80 -8.09 -13.28
C VAL A 335 27.64 -8.34 -14.54
N GLU A 336 28.01 -9.59 -14.81
CA GLU A 336 28.77 -9.97 -16.00
C GLU A 336 28.07 -9.55 -17.29
N THR A 337 26.74 -9.72 -17.36
CA THR A 337 25.93 -9.28 -18.51
C THR A 337 26.07 -7.78 -18.77
N ILE A 338 26.21 -6.96 -17.74
CA ILE A 338 26.41 -5.50 -17.87
C ILE A 338 27.82 -5.18 -18.36
N LEU A 339 28.82 -5.96 -17.93
CA LEU A 339 30.24 -5.79 -18.31
C LEU A 339 30.54 -6.22 -19.75
N LEU A 340 29.69 -7.05 -20.37
CA LEU A 340 29.83 -7.39 -21.79
C LEU A 340 29.73 -6.15 -22.69
N LYS A 341 30.31 -6.24 -23.89
CA LYS A 341 30.21 -5.19 -24.91
C LYS A 341 28.74 -4.86 -25.21
N ASN A 342 28.35 -3.58 -25.05
CA ASN A 342 26.97 -3.09 -25.14
C ASN A 342 25.99 -3.67 -24.09
N GLY A 343 26.47 -4.36 -23.05
CA GLY A 343 25.65 -4.98 -22.00
C GLY A 343 24.70 -4.00 -21.32
N LYS A 344 25.26 -2.94 -20.72
CA LYS A 344 24.51 -1.82 -20.11
C LYS A 344 23.44 -1.25 -21.04
N ARG A 345 23.83 -0.89 -22.27
CA ARG A 345 22.91 -0.37 -23.30
C ARG A 345 21.75 -1.34 -23.59
N ASN A 346 22.05 -2.62 -23.80
CA ASN A 346 21.06 -3.61 -24.20
C ASN A 346 20.05 -3.89 -23.09
N ILE A 347 20.53 -4.12 -21.88
CA ILE A 347 19.67 -4.38 -20.71
C ILE A 347 18.86 -3.13 -20.33
N GLY A 348 19.49 -1.96 -20.33
CA GLY A 348 18.82 -0.68 -20.05
C GLY A 348 17.70 -0.39 -21.05
N ASN A 349 17.90 -0.68 -22.34
CA ASN A 349 16.85 -0.54 -23.35
C ASN A 349 15.69 -1.52 -23.14
N LYS A 350 15.96 -2.80 -22.79
CA LYS A 350 14.89 -3.77 -22.49
C LYS A 350 14.06 -3.31 -21.28
N CYS A 351 14.71 -2.87 -20.21
CA CYS A 351 14.06 -2.31 -19.03
C CYS A 351 13.16 -1.11 -19.39
N TYR A 352 13.68 -0.17 -20.20
CA TYR A 352 12.92 0.98 -20.65
C TYR A 352 11.71 0.61 -21.52
N GLN A 353 11.84 -0.35 -22.44
CA GLN A 353 10.71 -0.79 -23.26
C GLN A 353 9.63 -1.45 -22.41
N TYR A 354 10.01 -2.29 -21.44
CA TYR A 354 9.05 -2.87 -20.51
C TYR A 354 8.34 -1.78 -19.70
N TYR A 355 9.08 -0.82 -19.15
CA TYR A 355 8.52 0.36 -18.47
C TYR A 355 7.48 1.07 -19.34
N LYS A 356 7.82 1.42 -20.58
CA LYS A 356 6.95 2.17 -21.49
C LYS A 356 5.63 1.42 -21.77
N ASN A 357 5.72 0.09 -21.92
CA ASN A 357 4.58 -0.75 -22.27
C ASN A 357 3.65 -1.04 -21.08
N ASN A 358 4.18 -1.02 -19.85
CA ASN A 358 3.46 -1.50 -18.66
C ASN A 358 3.24 -0.42 -17.59
N HIS A 359 4.23 0.42 -17.29
CA HIS A 359 4.22 1.34 -16.13
C HIS A 359 4.32 2.82 -16.51
N GLY A 360 4.51 3.15 -17.79
CA GLY A 360 4.62 4.54 -18.28
C GLY A 360 3.30 5.21 -18.67
N ASN A 361 2.15 4.52 -18.50
CA ASN A 361 0.86 4.99 -19.01
C ASN A 361 -0.25 4.98 -17.94
N ILE A 362 -0.39 6.09 -17.23
CA ILE A 362 -1.45 6.29 -16.24
C ILE A 362 -2.86 6.31 -16.84
N ASN A 363 -3.02 6.70 -18.11
CA ASN A 363 -4.33 6.67 -18.79
C ASN A 363 -4.86 5.23 -18.90
N LYS A 364 -3.98 4.29 -19.25
CA LYS A 364 -4.30 2.86 -19.33
C LYS A 364 -4.76 2.34 -17.96
N LEU A 365 -4.01 2.66 -16.90
CA LEU A 365 -4.39 2.30 -15.53
C LEU A 365 -5.73 2.92 -15.11
N ALA A 366 -5.96 4.20 -15.44
CA ALA A 366 -7.21 4.89 -15.14
C ALA A 366 -8.40 4.22 -15.85
N SER A 367 -8.24 3.79 -17.10
CA SER A 367 -9.28 3.06 -17.83
C SER A 367 -9.60 1.72 -17.15
N ILE A 368 -8.58 0.95 -16.75
CA ILE A 368 -8.74 -0.32 -16.02
C ILE A 368 -9.47 -0.08 -14.68
N PHE A 369 -9.08 0.97 -13.95
CA PHE A 369 -9.71 1.33 -12.69
C PHE A 369 -11.21 1.69 -12.86
N LEU A 370 -11.55 2.53 -13.85
CA LEU A 370 -12.94 2.88 -14.13
C LEU A 370 -13.76 1.66 -14.59
N GLU A 371 -13.17 0.76 -15.38
CA GLU A 371 -13.81 -0.52 -15.75
C GLU A 371 -14.09 -1.40 -14.54
N GLN A 372 -13.17 -1.43 -13.56
CA GLN A 372 -13.42 -2.13 -12.30
C GLN A 372 -14.62 -1.55 -11.56
N ILE A 373 -14.74 -0.22 -11.52
CA ILE A 373 -15.88 0.46 -10.91
C ILE A 373 -17.17 0.04 -11.59
N ILE A 374 -17.21 0.02 -12.92
CA ILE A 374 -18.40 -0.35 -13.71
C ILE A 374 -18.81 -1.80 -13.39
N ASN A 375 -17.84 -2.72 -13.35
CA ASN A 375 -18.07 -4.16 -13.24
C ASN A 375 -18.30 -4.65 -11.81
N SER A 376 -17.93 -3.86 -10.79
CA SER A 376 -18.15 -4.25 -9.40
C SER A 376 -19.57 -4.00 -8.93
N SER A 377 -20.09 -4.91 -8.10
CA SER A 377 -21.41 -4.84 -7.50
C SER A 377 -21.40 -4.73 -5.98
N LEU A 378 -20.23 -4.53 -5.35
CA LEU A 378 -20.13 -4.43 -3.90
C LEU A 378 -20.67 -3.08 -3.43
N THR A 379 -21.67 -3.12 -2.57
CA THR A 379 -22.17 -1.94 -1.86
C THR A 379 -21.81 -2.00 -0.38
N PHE A 380 -21.82 -0.85 0.29
CA PHE A 380 -21.59 -0.77 1.74
C PHE A 380 -22.61 -1.61 2.53
N ASP A 381 -23.86 -1.67 2.09
CA ASP A 381 -24.87 -2.53 2.72
C ASP A 381 -24.51 -4.02 2.67
N LYS A 382 -24.07 -4.51 1.50
CA LYS A 382 -23.58 -5.90 1.36
C LYS A 382 -22.38 -6.16 2.26
N LEU A 383 -21.43 -5.21 2.32
CA LEU A 383 -20.25 -5.31 3.19
C LEU A 383 -20.63 -5.41 4.66
N LYS A 384 -21.53 -4.54 5.15
CA LYS A 384 -21.96 -4.47 6.55
C LYS A 384 -22.70 -5.72 7.03
N ARG A 385 -23.34 -6.46 6.12
CA ARG A 385 -23.95 -7.77 6.43
C ARG A 385 -22.90 -8.86 6.71
N VAL A 386 -21.70 -8.72 6.15
CA VAL A 386 -20.58 -9.67 6.29
C VAL A 386 -19.64 -9.25 7.41
N ILE A 387 -19.14 -8.01 7.36
CA ILE A 387 -18.30 -7.42 8.40
C ILE A 387 -19.23 -6.65 9.33
N ARG A 388 -19.53 -7.25 10.47
CA ARG A 388 -20.56 -6.71 11.38
C ARG A 388 -20.17 -5.37 12.01
N TYR A 389 -18.89 -5.04 12.01
CA TYR A 389 -18.36 -3.88 12.71
C TYR A 389 -17.48 -3.02 11.79
N THR A 390 -17.78 -1.75 11.67
CA THR A 390 -16.93 -0.75 11.01
C THR A 390 -17.40 0.62 11.52
N PRO A 391 -16.52 1.50 12.00
CA PRO A 391 -15.07 1.35 12.14
C PRO A 391 -14.65 0.59 13.42
N TYR A 392 -13.55 -0.16 13.35
CA TYR A 392 -12.94 -0.83 14.50
C TYR A 392 -12.25 0.14 15.46
N SER A 393 -11.91 1.36 14.99
CA SER A 393 -11.32 2.42 15.83
C SER A 393 -12.19 2.78 17.05
N LEU A 394 -13.48 2.46 17.00
CA LEU A 394 -14.45 2.72 18.05
C LEU A 394 -14.76 1.49 18.92
N ILE A 395 -13.97 0.42 18.79
CA ILE A 395 -14.17 -0.83 19.51
C ILE A 395 -13.01 -1.04 20.47
N LYS A 396 -13.32 -1.22 21.76
CA LYS A 396 -12.34 -1.62 22.77
C LYS A 396 -12.55 -3.10 23.11
N VAL A 397 -11.47 -3.88 23.06
CA VAL A 397 -11.52 -5.32 23.33
C VAL A 397 -10.61 -5.64 24.50
N ILE A 398 -11.17 -6.28 25.52
CA ILE A 398 -10.42 -6.81 26.66
C ILE A 398 -10.53 -8.33 26.60
N ARG A 399 -9.40 -9.04 26.66
CA ARG A 399 -9.34 -10.50 26.66
C ARG A 399 -8.53 -10.96 27.85
N LEU A 400 -9.05 -11.96 28.56
CA LEU A 400 -8.32 -12.72 29.56
C LEU A 400 -8.13 -14.14 29.02
N SER A 401 -6.88 -14.58 28.95
CA SER A 401 -6.52 -15.95 28.61
C SER A 401 -5.54 -16.51 29.61
N ILE A 402 -5.76 -17.76 30.03
CA ILE A 402 -4.84 -18.53 30.87
C ILE A 402 -4.37 -19.72 30.05
N LEU A 403 -3.06 -19.89 29.89
CA LEU A 403 -2.46 -21.00 29.13
C LEU A 403 -3.04 -21.15 27.70
N GLY A 404 -3.32 -20.04 27.02
CA GLY A 404 -3.91 -20.03 25.68
C GLY A 404 -5.44 -20.25 25.62
N LEU A 405 -6.07 -20.68 26.72
CA LEU A 405 -7.51 -20.82 26.81
C LEU A 405 -8.17 -19.45 27.02
N LYS A 406 -9.09 -19.08 26.14
CA LYS A 406 -9.83 -17.81 26.18
C LYS A 406 -10.95 -17.90 27.23
N LEU A 407 -10.65 -17.48 28.46
CA LEU A 407 -11.61 -17.51 29.58
C LEU A 407 -12.67 -16.42 29.44
N PHE A 408 -12.23 -15.20 29.17
CA PHE A 408 -13.12 -14.04 29.15
C PHE A 408 -12.77 -13.11 27.99
N LYS A 409 -13.80 -12.56 27.33
CA LYS A 409 -13.65 -11.51 26.32
C LYS A 409 -14.77 -10.49 26.52
N LYS A 410 -14.40 -9.22 26.72
CA LYS A 410 -15.30 -8.07 26.70
C LYS A 410 -15.05 -7.27 25.42
N ILE A 411 -16.11 -6.94 24.72
CA ILE A 411 -16.08 -6.09 23.54
C ILE A 411 -16.96 -4.89 23.81
N ASP A 412 -16.35 -3.72 23.98
CA ASP A 412 -17.01 -2.44 24.13
C ASP A 412 -17.14 -1.79 22.75
N PHE A 413 -18.37 -1.60 22.31
CA PHE A 413 -18.79 -0.78 21.18
C PHE A 413 -19.34 0.55 21.71
N VAL A 414 -19.47 1.55 20.84
CA VAL A 414 -20.10 2.85 21.16
C VAL A 414 -21.48 2.66 21.80
N VAL A 415 -22.34 1.85 21.18
CA VAL A 415 -23.74 1.65 21.58
C VAL A 415 -24.00 0.29 22.23
N ARG A 416 -22.97 -0.51 22.49
CA ARG A 416 -23.15 -1.87 23.02
C ARG A 416 -21.91 -2.35 23.77
N THR A 417 -22.06 -3.22 24.75
CA THR A 417 -20.96 -4.04 25.27
C THR A 417 -21.39 -5.50 25.24
N ASP A 418 -20.56 -6.37 24.68
CA ASP A 418 -20.77 -7.83 24.72
C ASP A 418 -19.71 -8.48 25.62
N PHE A 419 -20.12 -9.46 26.42
CA PHE A 419 -19.26 -10.24 27.30
C PHE A 419 -19.36 -11.72 26.95
N TYR A 420 -18.20 -12.37 26.90
CA TYR A 420 -18.04 -13.76 26.52
C TYR A 420 -17.26 -14.49 27.60
N ILE A 421 -17.71 -15.71 27.93
CA ILE A 421 -17.00 -16.69 28.76
C ILE A 421 -16.83 -17.94 27.91
N PHE A 422 -15.62 -18.50 27.84
CA PHE A 422 -15.29 -19.67 27.00
C PHE A 422 -15.78 -19.55 25.54
N GLY A 423 -15.73 -18.35 24.98
CA GLY A 423 -16.21 -18.08 23.61
C GLY A 423 -17.74 -17.95 23.45
N ILE A 424 -18.53 -18.25 24.47
CA ILE A 424 -19.99 -18.12 24.48
C ILE A 424 -20.37 -16.73 25.01
N ARG A 425 -21.22 -16.00 24.28
CA ARG A 425 -21.73 -14.70 24.76
C ARG A 425 -22.76 -14.93 25.86
N TYR A 426 -22.39 -14.63 27.10
CA TYR A 426 -23.29 -14.79 28.24
C TYR A 426 -23.98 -13.48 28.62
N PHE A 427 -23.37 -12.31 28.39
CA PHE A 427 -23.97 -11.03 28.78
C PHE A 427 -23.81 -9.96 27.70
N ARG A 428 -24.81 -9.07 27.56
CA ARG A 428 -24.79 -7.94 26.64
C ARG A 428 -25.48 -6.72 27.26
N ILE A 429 -24.90 -5.55 27.02
CA ILE A 429 -25.47 -4.24 27.34
C ILE A 429 -25.72 -3.51 26.01
N ASN A 430 -26.94 -3.09 25.69
CA ASN A 430 -27.24 -2.22 24.56
C ASN A 430 -27.58 -0.81 25.07
N ARG A 431 -26.91 0.22 24.56
CA ARG A 431 -27.10 1.62 24.92
C ARG A 431 -27.73 2.35 23.75
N ARG A 432 -28.98 2.80 23.88
CA ARG A 432 -29.67 3.56 22.81
C ARG A 432 -30.57 4.61 23.42
N ASN A 433 -30.41 5.87 23.02
CA ASN A 433 -31.24 7.01 23.47
C ASN A 433 -31.35 7.12 25.01
N GLY A 434 -30.21 6.99 25.71
CA GLY A 434 -30.17 6.99 27.18
C GLY A 434 -30.76 5.75 27.85
N ILE A 435 -31.15 4.71 27.08
CA ILE A 435 -31.66 3.45 27.62
C ILE A 435 -30.57 2.38 27.52
N ASN A 436 -30.17 1.85 28.66
CA ASN A 436 -29.30 0.70 28.81
C ASN A 436 -30.16 -0.57 28.95
N LYS A 437 -30.11 -1.48 27.98
CA LYS A 437 -30.79 -2.79 27.99
C LYS A 437 -29.76 -3.88 28.26
N TYR A 438 -29.98 -4.66 29.31
CA TYR A 438 -29.11 -5.76 29.73
C TYR A 438 -29.72 -7.09 29.29
N TYR A 439 -28.87 -7.97 28.78
CA TYR A 439 -29.25 -9.28 28.30
C TYR A 439 -28.34 -10.34 28.91
N LEU A 440 -28.90 -11.43 29.39
CA LEU A 440 -28.18 -12.63 29.83
C LEU A 440 -28.60 -13.78 28.91
N PHE A 441 -27.63 -14.47 28.31
CA PHE A 441 -27.84 -15.52 27.29
C PHE A 441 -28.82 -15.13 26.17
N GLY A 442 -28.83 -13.85 25.79
CA GLY A 442 -29.72 -13.30 24.76
C GLY A 442 -31.11 -12.90 25.24
N ILE A 443 -31.50 -13.25 26.47
CA ILE A 443 -32.76 -12.86 27.10
C ILE A 443 -32.60 -11.50 27.74
N LYS A 444 -33.49 -10.55 27.43
CA LYS A 444 -33.51 -9.22 28.06
C LYS A 444 -33.94 -9.37 29.51
N ILE A 445 -33.04 -9.08 30.46
CA ILE A 445 -33.30 -9.18 31.90
C ILE A 445 -33.72 -7.83 32.47
N ILE A 446 -33.01 -6.76 32.13
CA ILE A 446 -33.24 -5.42 32.71
C ILE A 446 -33.17 -4.38 31.60
N SER A 447 -33.96 -3.31 31.71
CA SER A 447 -33.69 -2.06 31.01
C SER A 447 -33.80 -0.90 31.96
N TYR A 448 -32.77 -0.07 31.99
CA TYR A 448 -32.70 1.13 32.80
C TYR A 448 -32.54 2.34 31.88
N LYS A 449 -33.35 3.38 32.10
CA LYS A 449 -33.23 4.66 31.40
C LYS A 449 -32.37 5.56 32.26
N GLU A 450 -31.15 5.78 31.81
CA GLU A 450 -30.24 6.75 32.39
C GLU A 450 -30.68 8.13 31.89
N TYR A 451 -31.31 8.89 32.78
CA TYR A 451 -31.54 10.31 32.53
C TYR A 451 -30.18 10.99 32.58
N ILE A 452 -29.56 11.17 31.42
CA ILE A 452 -28.45 12.10 31.30
C ILE A 452 -29.07 13.48 31.61
N PRO A 453 -28.74 14.14 32.73
CA PRO A 453 -29.23 15.49 32.95
C PRO A 453 -28.79 16.32 31.75
N TYR A 454 -29.73 17.04 31.15
CA TYR A 454 -29.40 17.99 30.09
C TYR A 454 -28.35 18.96 30.66
N LYS A 455 -27.07 18.74 30.32
CA LYS A 455 -26.11 19.82 30.34
C LYS A 455 -26.43 20.64 29.11
N PHE A 456 -26.96 21.84 29.34
CA PHE A 456 -26.91 22.90 28.34
C PHE A 456 -25.49 22.95 27.76
N PRO A 457 -25.31 23.19 26.45
CA PRO A 457 -23.99 23.55 25.95
C PRO A 457 -23.55 24.76 26.76
N ASN A 458 -22.42 24.66 27.47
CA ASN A 458 -21.75 25.84 27.99
C ASN A 458 -21.31 26.65 26.77
N SER A 459 -22.19 27.53 26.30
CA SER A 459 -21.87 28.71 25.51
C SER A 459 -21.35 29.85 26.40
N MET A 460 -20.96 29.60 27.66
CA MET A 460 -20.25 30.57 28.51
C MET A 460 -19.19 29.92 29.42
N GLY A 461 -17.93 30.37 29.27
CA GLY A 461 -16.78 30.18 30.19
C GLY A 461 -15.72 29.18 29.70
N LYS A 462 -14.50 29.54 29.26
CA LYS A 462 -13.67 30.76 29.40
C LYS A 462 -12.97 31.11 28.07
N LYS A 463 -12.71 32.41 27.86
CA LYS A 463 -11.80 32.94 26.82
C LYS A 463 -10.46 32.20 26.85
N VAL A 464 -10.02 31.72 25.69
CA VAL A 464 -8.61 31.35 25.47
C VAL A 464 -7.83 32.65 25.36
N HIS A 465 -6.88 32.86 26.27
CA HIS A 465 -5.90 33.94 26.16
C HIS A 465 -4.99 33.66 24.96
N TYR A 466 -4.92 34.60 24.03
CA TYR A 466 -3.83 34.66 23.06
C TYR A 466 -2.55 35.02 23.82
N ALA A 467 -1.52 34.20 23.71
CA ALA A 467 -0.18 34.62 24.06
C ALA A 467 0.24 35.70 23.06
N ASN A 468 0.26 36.93 23.55
CA ASN A 468 0.76 38.10 22.85
C ASN A 468 2.17 37.84 22.29
N LYS A 469 2.33 38.24 21.03
CA LYS A 469 3.54 38.91 20.53
C LYS A 469 4.16 39.78 21.63
N LYS A 470 5.46 39.62 21.88
CA LYS A 470 6.35 40.75 22.14
C LYS A 470 7.32 40.80 20.97
N ILE A 471 7.03 41.74 20.08
CA ILE A 471 7.85 42.93 19.72
C ILE A 471 9.09 42.49 18.98
#